data_AF-A0A8J5MJ45-F1
#
_entry.id   AF-A0A8J5MJ45-F1
#
_cell.length_a   1.000
_cell.length_b   1.000
_cell.length_c   1.000
_cell.angle_alpha   90.00
_cell.angle_beta   90.00
_cell.angle_gamma   90.00
#
_symmetry.space_group_name_H-M   'P 1'
#
loop_
_entity.id
_entity.type
_entity.pdbx_description
1 polymer ?
#
loop_
_entity_poly.entity_id
_entity_poly.type
_entity_poly.pdbx_seq_one_letter_code
_entity_poly.pdbx_strand_id
1 'polypeptide(L)'
;DYPRLITRHRLPQADITCQRLPQADITCQRLPQADITCQRLPLADITCQRLPQADITCQRLPQAVITCQRLPQADITCQRLPQATTQAYIACHRLPQADITCHRLPQADITCHRLPQADITCHRLPQADITCHRLPQADIILPQTTPG
;
A
#
# COMPACT_ATOMS: atom_id res chain seq x y z
N ASP A 1 5.87 20.31 14.53
CA ASP A 1 5.69 18.84 14.51
C ASP A 1 6.64 18.22 13.51
N TYR A 2 7.53 17.36 13.99
CA TYR A 2 8.47 16.64 13.13
C TYR A 2 7.86 15.31 12.69
N PRO A 3 8.20 14.79 11.48
CA PRO A 3 7.82 13.45 11.09
C PRO A 3 8.28 12.43 12.13
N ARG A 4 7.40 11.50 12.49
CA ARG A 4 7.86 10.31 13.22
C ARG A 4 8.54 9.37 12.24
N LEU A 5 9.86 9.22 12.37
CA LEU A 5 10.65 8.23 11.64
C LEU A 5 10.62 6.89 12.39
N ILE A 6 10.19 5.84 11.71
CA ILE A 6 10.14 4.48 12.24
C ILE A 6 10.87 3.56 11.27
N THR A 7 12.08 3.16 11.65
CA THR A 7 12.88 2.21 10.87
C THR A 7 12.97 0.87 11.61
N ARG A 8 12.72 -0.22 10.89
CA ARG A 8 12.94 -1.61 11.35
C ARG A 8 13.79 -2.34 10.32
N HIS A 9 14.91 -2.88 10.77
CA HIS A 9 15.88 -3.53 9.89
C HIS A 9 16.46 -4.78 10.53
N ARG A 10 16.39 -5.92 9.84
CA ARG A 10 16.96 -7.22 10.29
C ARG A 10 16.49 -7.67 11.67
N LEU A 11 15.20 -7.49 11.96
CA LEU A 11 14.55 -8.11 13.10
C LEU A 11 13.85 -9.40 12.64
N PRO A 12 13.68 -10.40 13.53
CA PRO A 12 12.95 -11.63 13.19
C PRO A 12 11.48 -11.36 12.85
N GLN A 13 10.89 -10.34 13.47
CA GLN A 13 9.54 -9.85 13.20
C GLN A 13 9.49 -8.36 13.53
N ALA A 14 8.59 -7.61 12.89
CA ALA A 14 8.18 -6.29 13.37
C ALA A 14 6.66 -6.16 13.35
N ASP A 15 6.12 -5.59 14.43
CA ASP A 15 4.77 -5.03 14.49
C ASP A 15 4.94 -3.50 14.60
N ILE A 16 4.36 -2.77 13.64
CA ILE A 16 4.39 -1.31 13.60
C ILE A 16 2.95 -0.81 13.58
N THR A 17 2.54 -0.20 14.69
CA THR A 17 1.27 0.52 14.77
C THR A 17 1.51 2.03 14.86
N CYS A 18 0.98 2.77 13.90
CA CYS A 18 1.01 4.23 13.86
C CYS A 18 -0.41 4.80 13.90
N GLN A 19 -0.71 5.62 14.91
CA GLN A 19 -2.04 6.21 15.07
C GLN A 19 -1.98 7.71 15.33
N ARG A 20 -2.80 8.47 14.60
CA ARG A 20 -3.05 9.91 14.86
C ARG A 20 -1.78 10.75 14.89
N LEU A 21 -0.84 10.46 14.00
CA LEU A 21 0.36 11.29 13.82
C LEU A 21 0.12 12.25 12.66
N PRO A 22 0.60 13.51 12.74
CA PRO A 22 0.49 14.46 11.63
C PRO A 22 1.28 13.99 10.40
N GLN A 23 2.43 13.36 10.63
CA GLN A 23 3.29 12.79 9.60
C GLN A 23 4.04 11.56 10.13
N ALA A 24 4.18 10.53 9.29
CA ALA A 24 5.02 9.38 9.57
C ALA A 24 5.85 8.95 8.34
N ASP A 25 7.09 8.55 8.58
CA ASP A 25 7.97 7.88 7.62
C ASP A 25 8.31 6.51 8.21
N ILE A 26 7.88 5.44 7.54
CA ILE A 26 7.98 4.07 8.02
C ILE A 26 8.79 3.27 7.01
N THR A 27 9.95 2.78 7.44
CA THR A 27 10.82 1.94 6.62
C THR A 27 11.01 0.57 7.26
N CYS A 28 10.57 -0.49 6.58
CA CYS A 28 10.78 -1.88 6.96
C CYS A 28 11.67 -2.59 5.94
N GLN A 29 12.77 -3.17 6.41
CA GLN A 29 13.73 -3.83 5.53
C GLN A 29 14.24 -5.16 6.10
N ARG A 30 14.25 -6.20 5.25
CA ARG A 30 14.83 -7.51 5.57
C ARG A 30 14.28 -8.11 6.87
N LEU A 31 12.95 -8.12 7.01
CA LEU A 31 12.24 -8.75 8.12
C LEU A 31 11.55 -10.00 7.57
N PRO A 32 11.72 -11.18 8.17
CA PRO A 32 10.98 -12.39 7.77
C PRO A 32 9.47 -12.19 7.77
N GLN A 33 8.95 -11.48 8.78
CA GLN A 33 7.55 -11.14 8.93
C GLN A 33 7.39 -9.68 9.37
N ALA A 34 6.42 -8.97 8.80
CA ALA A 34 6.03 -7.64 9.23
C ALA A 34 4.51 -7.49 9.25
N ASP A 35 4.00 -6.88 10.31
CA ASP A 35 2.63 -6.38 10.41
C ASP A 35 2.73 -4.85 10.58
N ILE A 36 2.12 -4.11 9.66
CA ILE A 36 2.17 -2.65 9.63
C ILE A 36 0.76 -2.10 9.55
N THR A 37 0.31 -1.52 10.67
CA THR A 37 -0.99 -0.85 10.77
C THR A 37 -0.82 0.65 10.92
N CYS A 38 -1.32 1.41 9.94
CA CYS A 38 -1.25 2.85 9.89
C CYS A 38 -2.65 3.47 9.85
N GLN A 39 -2.95 4.36 10.80
CA GLN A 39 -4.27 4.95 10.91
C GLN A 39 -4.22 6.45 11.19
N ARG A 40 -4.99 7.23 10.42
CA ARG A 40 -5.12 8.70 10.56
C ARG A 40 -3.75 9.39 10.51
N LEU A 41 -3.03 9.20 9.41
CA LEU A 41 -1.76 9.85 9.12
C LEU A 41 -1.96 10.77 7.90
N PRO A 42 -2.17 12.09 8.09
CA PRO A 42 -2.39 13.01 6.97
C PRO A 42 -1.33 12.91 5.88
N LEU A 43 -0.07 12.77 6.31
CA LEU A 43 1.11 12.53 5.49
C LEU A 43 1.76 11.21 5.91
N ALA A 44 1.90 10.27 4.98
CA ALA A 44 2.57 9.00 5.25
C ALA A 44 3.47 8.59 4.08
N ASP A 45 4.72 8.25 4.41
CA ASP A 45 5.61 7.52 3.52
C ASP A 45 5.88 6.15 4.14
N ILE A 46 5.56 5.09 3.42
CA ILE A 46 5.69 3.70 3.88
C ILE A 46 6.48 2.92 2.85
N THR A 47 7.69 2.52 3.21
CA THR A 47 8.58 1.74 2.38
C THR A 47 8.84 0.36 2.99
N CYS A 48 8.45 -0.69 2.27
CA CYS A 48 8.59 -2.08 2.68
C CYS A 48 9.44 -2.85 1.67
N GLN A 49 10.54 -3.44 2.14
CA GLN A 49 11.50 -4.09 1.24
C GLN A 49 11.99 -5.44 1.79
N ARG A 50 11.92 -6.48 0.95
CA ARG A 50 12.40 -7.85 1.26
C ARG A 50 11.74 -8.38 2.55
N LEU A 51 10.42 -8.43 2.54
CA LEU A 51 9.61 -8.99 3.62
C LEU A 51 8.93 -10.26 3.09
N PRO A 52 9.43 -11.47 3.39
CA PRO A 52 8.83 -12.74 2.94
C PRO A 52 7.32 -12.81 3.17
N GLN A 53 6.89 -12.37 4.36
CA GLN A 53 5.49 -12.22 4.73
C GLN A 53 5.25 -10.80 5.23
N ALA A 54 4.25 -10.13 4.66
CA ALA A 54 3.86 -8.79 5.07
C ALA A 54 2.35 -8.64 5.07
N ASP A 55 1.82 -8.09 6.16
CA ASP A 55 0.48 -7.53 6.25
C ASP A 55 0.61 -6.02 6.42
N ILE A 56 0.02 -5.25 5.51
CA ILE A 56 0.10 -3.81 5.48
C ILE A 56 -1.32 -3.24 5.40
N THR A 57 -1.79 -2.69 6.51
CA THR A 57 -3.10 -2.06 6.61
C THR A 57 -2.96 -0.55 6.81
N CYS A 58 -3.47 0.21 5.85
CA CYS A 58 -3.44 1.67 5.83
C CYS A 58 -4.85 2.25 5.78
N GLN A 59 -5.20 3.11 6.75
CA GLN A 59 -6.53 3.69 6.86
C GLN A 59 -6.51 5.20 7.13
N ARG A 60 -7.20 5.99 6.29
CA ARG A 60 -7.28 7.46 6.45
C ARG A 60 -5.92 8.14 6.32
N LEU A 61 -5.24 7.90 5.20
CA LEU A 61 -3.94 8.50 4.85
C LEU A 61 -4.07 9.45 3.64
N PRO A 62 -4.69 10.64 3.76
CA PRO A 62 -5.05 11.48 2.62
C PRO A 62 -3.94 11.62 1.57
N GLN A 63 -2.71 11.88 2.01
CA GLN A 63 -1.52 11.84 1.17
C GLN A 63 -0.61 10.70 1.64
N ALA A 64 -0.53 9.66 0.81
CA ALA A 64 0.24 8.46 1.12
C ALA A 64 1.12 8.08 -0.06
N VAL A 65 2.38 7.76 0.24
CA VAL A 65 3.28 7.05 -0.66
C VAL A 65 3.53 5.68 -0.03
N ILE A 66 3.11 4.62 -0.71
CA ILE A 66 3.29 3.24 -0.24
C ILE A 66 4.09 2.48 -1.29
N THR A 67 5.31 2.09 -0.94
CA THR A 67 6.21 1.35 -1.81
C THR A 67 6.52 -0.02 -1.22
N CYS A 68 6.14 -1.07 -1.94
CA CYS A 68 6.32 -2.46 -1.56
C CYS A 68 7.20 -3.18 -2.58
N GLN A 69 8.34 -3.73 -2.16
CA GLN A 69 9.29 -4.37 -3.06
C GLN A 69 9.81 -5.71 -2.54
N ARG A 70 9.67 -6.77 -3.35
CA ARG A 70 10.08 -8.15 -3.03
C ARG A 70 9.39 -8.65 -1.77
N LEU A 71 8.06 -8.71 -1.80
CA LEU A 71 7.24 -9.31 -0.75
C LEU A 71 6.61 -10.59 -1.33
N PRO A 72 7.25 -11.77 -1.18
CA PRO A 72 6.74 -13.07 -1.64
C PRO A 72 5.27 -13.32 -1.36
N GLN A 73 4.84 -13.05 -0.12
CA GLN A 73 3.46 -13.13 0.34
C GLN A 73 3.10 -11.78 0.96
N ALA A 74 2.15 -11.09 0.37
CA ALA A 74 1.71 -9.78 0.83
C ALA A 74 0.19 -9.68 0.87
N ASP A 75 -0.34 -9.17 1.97
CA ASP A 75 -1.68 -8.59 2.05
C ASP A 75 -1.51 -7.07 2.22
N ILE A 76 -2.07 -6.30 1.29
CA ILE A 76 -1.98 -4.84 1.30
C ILE A 76 -3.37 -4.26 1.20
N THR A 77 -3.84 -3.69 2.30
CA THR A 77 -5.15 -3.05 2.39
C THR A 77 -5.00 -1.54 2.58
N CYS A 78 -5.52 -0.76 1.63
CA CYS A 78 -5.54 0.71 1.68
C CYS A 78 -6.98 1.24 1.65
N GLN A 79 -7.41 1.95 2.70
CA GLN A 79 -8.79 2.41 2.84
C GLN A 79 -8.92 3.91 3.13
N ARG A 80 -9.89 4.53 2.44
CA ARG A 80 -10.48 5.86 2.66
C ARG A 80 -9.44 6.97 2.73
N LEU A 81 -9.20 7.66 1.62
CA LEU A 81 -8.49 8.94 1.65
C LEU A 81 -9.50 10.09 1.66
N PRO A 82 -9.57 10.88 2.74
CA PRO A 82 -10.54 11.95 2.84
C PRO A 82 -9.99 13.21 2.16
N GLN A 83 -10.21 13.37 0.86
CA GLN A 83 -10.47 14.61 0.09
C GLN A 83 -10.13 14.42 -1.39
N ALA A 84 -10.75 15.22 -2.26
CA ALA A 84 -10.59 15.15 -3.71
C ALA A 84 -9.27 15.79 -4.23
N THR A 85 -8.45 16.37 -3.36
CA THR A 85 -7.20 17.08 -3.70
C THR A 85 -5.95 16.34 -3.25
N THR A 86 -6.10 15.13 -2.72
CA THR A 86 -5.00 14.38 -2.12
C THR A 86 -4.78 13.09 -2.90
N GLN A 87 -3.57 12.93 -3.41
CA GLN A 87 -3.16 11.81 -4.25
C GLN A 87 -2.53 10.70 -3.40
N ALA A 88 -2.99 9.47 -3.63
CA ALA A 88 -2.29 8.27 -3.19
C ALA A 88 -1.32 7.81 -4.26
N TYR A 89 -0.12 7.38 -3.87
CA TYR A 89 0.78 6.64 -4.73
C TYR A 89 1.05 5.27 -4.12
N ILE A 90 0.71 4.21 -4.85
CA ILE A 90 0.92 2.83 -4.43
C ILE A 90 1.74 2.10 -5.49
N ALA A 91 2.95 1.68 -5.13
CA ALA A 91 3.84 0.93 -6.01
C ALA A 91 4.17 -0.44 -5.42
N CYS A 92 3.81 -1.50 -6.13
CA CYS A 92 4.06 -2.88 -5.75
C CYS A 92 4.95 -3.57 -6.81
N HIS A 93 6.12 -4.06 -6.39
CA HIS A 93 7.08 -4.70 -7.29
C HIS A 93 7.59 -6.05 -6.80
N ARG A 94 7.39 -7.09 -7.63
CA ARG A 94 7.77 -8.49 -7.35
C ARG A 94 7.08 -9.01 -6.09
N LEU A 95 5.76 -9.15 -6.19
CA LEU A 95 4.94 -9.79 -5.16
C LEU A 95 4.34 -11.07 -5.77
N PRO A 96 5.06 -12.22 -5.69
CA PRO A 96 4.63 -13.51 -6.20
C PRO A 96 3.18 -13.89 -5.87
N GLN A 97 2.79 -13.72 -4.60
CA GLN A 97 1.46 -13.97 -4.07
C GLN A 97 1.01 -12.69 -3.35
N ALA A 98 0.01 -12.01 -3.90
CA ALA A 98 -0.45 -10.73 -3.36
C ALA A 98 -1.97 -10.65 -3.30
N ASP A 99 -2.51 -10.22 -2.17
CA ASP A 99 -3.85 -9.61 -2.10
C ASP A 99 -3.65 -8.10 -1.96
N ILE A 100 -4.22 -7.32 -2.88
CA ILE A 100 -4.15 -5.87 -2.86
C ILE A 100 -5.57 -5.32 -2.91
N THR A 101 -6.03 -4.77 -1.80
CA THR A 101 -7.34 -4.15 -1.69
C THR A 101 -7.23 -2.64 -1.51
N CYS A 102 -7.78 -1.88 -2.46
CA CYS A 102 -7.83 -0.42 -2.44
C CYS A 102 -9.28 0.07 -2.43
N HIS A 103 -9.67 0.81 -1.39
CA HIS A 103 -11.06 1.27 -1.22
C HIS A 103 -11.16 2.78 -0.99
N ARG A 104 -11.97 3.45 -1.81
CA ARG A 104 -12.25 4.90 -1.73
C ARG A 104 -10.99 5.74 -1.75
N LEU A 105 -10.25 5.66 -2.85
CA LEU A 105 -9.12 6.56 -3.15
C LEU A 105 -9.59 7.51 -4.27
N PRO A 106 -9.95 8.77 -3.96
CA PRO A 106 -10.49 9.71 -4.96
C PRO A 106 -9.52 9.97 -6.11
N GLN A 107 -8.24 10.16 -5.76
CA GLN A 107 -7.11 10.34 -6.67
C GLN A 107 -6.03 9.33 -6.30
N ALA A 108 -5.65 8.44 -7.22
CA ALA A 108 -4.65 7.43 -6.93
C ALA A 108 -3.89 6.97 -8.17
N ASP A 109 -2.57 6.87 -8.04
CA ASP A 109 -1.72 6.18 -9.00
C ASP A 109 -1.31 4.83 -8.40
N ILE A 110 -1.76 3.75 -9.02
CA ILE A 110 -1.49 2.40 -8.56
C ILE A 110 -0.66 1.69 -9.63
N THR A 111 0.58 1.36 -9.29
CA THR A 111 1.48 0.64 -10.19
C THR A 111 1.82 -0.72 -9.60
N CYS A 112 1.48 -1.79 -10.32
CA CYS A 112 1.81 -3.15 -9.94
C CYS A 112 2.65 -3.83 -11.02
N HIS A 113 3.77 -4.45 -10.63
CA HIS A 113 4.68 -5.08 -11.59
C HIS A 113 5.25 -6.41 -11.08
N ARG A 114 5.12 -7.47 -11.89
CA ARG A 114 5.52 -8.87 -11.59
C ARG A 114 4.78 -9.41 -10.38
N LEU A 115 3.47 -9.59 -10.56
CA LEU A 115 2.55 -10.16 -9.58
C LEU A 115 1.92 -11.42 -10.21
N PRO A 116 2.63 -12.56 -10.23
CA PRO A 116 2.20 -13.74 -10.98
C PRO A 116 0.89 -14.35 -10.48
N GLN A 117 0.67 -14.38 -9.16
CA GLN A 117 -0.59 -14.78 -8.53
C GLN A 117 -1.05 -13.60 -7.66
N ALA A 118 -2.06 -12.87 -8.12
CA ALA A 118 -2.52 -11.71 -7.37
C ALA A 118 -4.01 -11.47 -7.49
N ASP A 119 -4.63 -11.14 -6.36
CA ASP A 119 -6.00 -10.66 -6.31
C ASP A 119 -5.93 -9.16 -6.05
N ILE A 120 -6.37 -8.36 -7.04
CA ILE A 120 -6.34 -6.90 -6.96
C ILE A 120 -7.77 -6.38 -6.98
N THR A 121 -8.25 -5.93 -5.83
CA THR A 121 -9.61 -5.41 -5.68
C THR A 121 -9.59 -3.91 -5.41
N CYS A 122 -10.16 -3.16 -6.33
CA CYS A 122 -10.24 -1.72 -6.30
C CYS A 122 -11.70 -1.26 -6.31
N HIS A 123 -12.07 -0.37 -5.40
CA HIS A 123 -13.44 0.10 -5.25
C HIS A 123 -13.50 1.62 -5.06
N ARG A 124 -14.36 2.28 -5.84
CA ARG A 124 -14.60 3.74 -5.83
C ARG A 124 -13.31 4.55 -6.01
N LEU A 125 -12.77 4.49 -7.22
CA LEU A 125 -11.58 5.19 -7.68
C LEU A 125 -11.92 6.13 -8.85
N PRO A 126 -12.56 7.29 -8.60
CA PRO A 126 -13.08 8.15 -9.65
C PRO A 126 -12.01 8.78 -10.55
N GLN A 127 -10.79 9.03 -10.03
CA GLN A 127 -9.65 9.53 -10.78
C GLN A 127 -8.41 8.70 -10.45
N ALA A 128 -8.33 7.47 -10.98
CA ALA A 128 -7.18 6.62 -10.73
C ALA A 128 -6.52 6.13 -12.01
N ASP A 129 -5.20 6.23 -12.03
CA ASP A 129 -4.35 5.63 -13.05
C ASP A 129 -3.80 4.30 -12.50
N ILE A 130 -4.30 3.19 -13.03
CA ILE A 130 -3.90 1.84 -12.61
C ILE A 130 -3.09 1.20 -13.72
N THR A 131 -1.80 0.99 -13.45
CA THR A 131 -0.87 0.35 -14.39
C THR A 131 -0.39 -0.98 -13.85
N CYS A 132 -0.60 -2.03 -14.63
CA CYS A 132 -0.40 -3.41 -14.23
C CYS A 132 0.46 -4.15 -15.27
N HIS A 133 1.57 -4.76 -14.86
CA HIS A 133 2.49 -5.46 -15.76
C HIS A 133 2.90 -6.84 -15.24
N ARG A 134 2.85 -7.84 -16.13
CA ARG A 134 3.22 -9.25 -15.88
C ARG A 134 2.44 -9.86 -14.71
N LEU A 135 1.15 -10.06 -14.97
CA LEU A 135 0.16 -10.63 -14.07
C LEU A 135 -0.51 -11.89 -14.70
N PRO A 136 0.25 -12.98 -14.94
CA PRO A 136 -0.25 -14.16 -15.65
C PRO A 136 -1.46 -14.86 -15.02
N GLN A 137 -1.61 -14.82 -13.70
CA GLN A 137 -2.73 -15.43 -12.97
C GLN A 137 -3.28 -14.43 -11.93
N ALA A 138 -3.64 -13.23 -12.39
CA ALA A 138 -4.25 -12.24 -11.52
C ALA A 138 -5.76 -12.13 -11.74
N ASP A 139 -6.52 -12.08 -10.64
CA ASP A 139 -7.89 -11.58 -10.65
C ASP A 139 -7.86 -10.08 -10.35
N ILE A 140 -8.50 -9.27 -11.19
CA ILE A 140 -8.48 -7.81 -11.07
C ILE A 140 -9.92 -7.29 -11.15
N ILE A 141 -10.40 -6.77 -10.03
CA ILE A 141 -11.72 -6.15 -9.91
C ILE A 141 -11.52 -4.64 -9.77
N LEU A 142 -11.83 -3.88 -10.84
CA LEU A 142 -11.75 -2.41 -10.84
C LEU A 142 -13.16 -1.79 -10.74
N PRO A 143 -13.31 -0.58 -10.19
CA PRO A 143 -14.61 0.09 -10.20
C PRO A 143 -15.00 0.47 -11.63
N GLN A 144 -16.29 0.39 -11.95
CA GLN A 144 -16.78 0.87 -13.24
C GLN A 144 -16.48 2.36 -13.37
N THR A 145 -15.60 2.73 -14.29
CA THR A 145 -15.37 4.11 -14.68
C THR A 145 -16.57 4.55 -15.51
N THR A 146 -17.41 5.43 -14.96
CA THR A 146 -18.26 6.26 -15.83
C THR A 146 -17.34 7.29 -16.47
N PRO A 147 -17.15 7.29 -17.80
CA PRO A 147 -16.45 8.39 -18.45
C PRO A 147 -17.28 9.65 -18.20
N GLY A 148 -16.62 10.70 -17.70
CA GLY A 148 -17.17 12.05 -17.64
C GLY A 148 -17.17 12.70 -19.02
#